data_AF-A0ABD0NMI3-F1
#
_entry.id   AF-A0ABD0NMI3-F1
#
_cell.length_a   1.000
_cell.length_b   1.000
_cell.length_c   1.000
_cell.angle_alpha   90.00
_cell.angle_beta   90.00
_cell.angle_gamma   90.00
#
_symmetry.space_group_name_H-M   'P 1'
#
loop_
_entity.id
_entity.type
_entity.pdbx_description
1 polymer ?
#
loop_
_entity_poly.entity_id
_entity_poly.type
_entity_poly.pdbx_seq_one_letter_code
_entity_poly.pdbx_strand_id
1 'polypeptide(L)'
;MALAGVRVIELAGLAPAPFCGMILADFGARVIRVDRTRMAMTVDTQARGKQSVALNLKDPKGVAVLKRLCVKSDVVLEPYRK
;
A
#
# COMPACT_ATOMS: atom_id res chain seq x y z
N MET A 1 7.11 -9.59 -16.74
CA MET A 1 6.32 -10.09 -15.59
C MET A 1 4.84 -9.86 -15.87
N ALA A 2 3.94 -10.71 -15.35
CA ALA A 2 2.53 -10.74 -15.74
C ALA A 2 1.73 -9.48 -15.36
N LEU A 3 2.14 -8.76 -14.32
CA LEU A 3 1.49 -7.53 -13.84
C LEU A 3 2.33 -6.27 -14.10
N ALA A 4 3.27 -6.33 -15.05
CA ALA A 4 4.06 -5.16 -15.43
C ALA A 4 3.15 -4.00 -15.87
N GLY A 5 3.37 -2.82 -15.28
CA GLY A 5 2.58 -1.62 -15.55
C GLY A 5 1.38 -1.41 -14.61
N VAL A 6 0.93 -2.45 -13.90
CA VAL A 6 -0.16 -2.34 -12.91
C VAL A 6 0.32 -1.57 -11.67
N ARG A 7 -0.49 -0.63 -11.21
CA ARG A 7 -0.23 0.21 -10.03
C ARG A 7 -1.20 -0.11 -8.91
N VAL A 8 -0.66 -0.39 -7.74
CA VAL A 8 -1.43 -0.81 -6.56
C VAL A 8 -1.17 0.16 -5.40
N ILE A 9 -2.23 0.63 -4.76
CA ILE A 9 -2.16 1.25 -3.43
C ILE A 9 -2.56 0.22 -2.38
N GLU A 10 -1.69 -0.01 -1.41
CA GLU A 10 -1.97 -0.89 -0.27
C GLU A 10 -2.10 -0.05 0.99
N LEU A 11 -3.26 -0.05 1.65
CA LEU A 11 -3.36 0.51 3.00
C LEU A 11 -2.80 -0.50 4.01
N ALA A 12 -1.85 -0.07 4.83
CA ALA A 12 -1.21 -0.95 5.80
C ALA A 12 -2.24 -1.61 6.72
N GLY A 13 -2.18 -2.93 6.81
CA GLY A 13 -3.05 -3.77 7.63
C GLY A 13 -2.32 -5.01 8.10
N LEU A 14 -3.09 -6.01 8.54
CA LEU A 14 -2.55 -7.31 8.95
C LEU A 14 -2.46 -8.27 7.76
N ALA A 15 -1.75 -9.37 7.98
CA ALA A 15 -1.23 -10.34 7.00
C ALA A 15 -1.99 -10.52 5.67
N PRO A 16 -3.33 -10.67 5.58
CA PRO A 16 -3.98 -10.93 4.30
C PRO A 16 -3.71 -9.89 3.20
N ALA A 17 -3.80 -8.59 3.52
CA ALA A 17 -3.58 -7.53 2.53
C ALA A 17 -2.10 -7.34 2.17
N PRO A 18 -1.15 -7.25 3.13
CA PRO A 18 0.27 -7.20 2.82
C PRO A 18 0.78 -8.42 2.05
N PHE A 19 0.23 -9.61 2.31
CA PHE A 19 0.55 -10.83 1.58
C PHE A 19 0.07 -10.75 0.12
N CYS A 20 -1.16 -10.30 -0.09
CA CYS A 20 -1.68 -10.02 -1.43
C CYS A 20 -0.79 -9.01 -2.18
N GLY A 21 -0.47 -7.87 -1.56
CA GLY A 21 0.40 -6.88 -2.17
C GLY A 21 1.81 -7.38 -2.45
N MET A 22 2.37 -8.24 -1.60
CA MET A 22 3.65 -8.89 -1.85
C MET A 22 3.58 -9.79 -3.10
N ILE A 23 2.54 -10.62 -3.24
CA ILE A 23 2.35 -11.45 -4.43
C ILE A 23 2.23 -10.56 -5.68
N LEU A 24 1.41 -9.50 -5.64
CA LEU A 24 1.26 -8.59 -6.77
C LEU A 24 2.61 -7.96 -7.18
N ALA A 25 3.42 -7.56 -6.20
CA ALA A 25 4.77 -7.04 -6.44
C ALA A 25 5.71 -8.10 -7.04
N ASP A 26 5.68 -9.34 -6.55
CA ASP A 26 6.47 -10.47 -7.08
C ASP A 26 6.14 -10.75 -8.56
N PHE A 27 4.87 -10.56 -8.96
CA PHE A 27 4.42 -10.66 -10.35
C PHE A 27 4.58 -9.36 -11.16
N GLY A 28 5.33 -8.39 -10.64
CA GLY A 28 5.78 -7.20 -11.37
C GLY A 28 4.89 -5.95 -11.27
N ALA A 29 3.87 -5.95 -10.42
CA ALA A 29 3.09 -4.75 -10.15
C ALA A 29 3.91 -3.73 -9.35
N ARG A 30 3.67 -2.44 -9.60
CA ARG A 30 4.18 -1.37 -8.75
C ARG A 30 3.27 -1.17 -7.55
N VAL A 31 3.68 -1.67 -6.39
CA VAL A 31 2.91 -1.57 -5.14
C VAL A 31 3.47 -0.46 -4.25
N ILE A 32 2.61 0.50 -3.88
CA ILE A 32 2.90 1.53 -2.90
C ILE A 32 2.04 1.28 -1.66
N ARG A 33 2.70 0.94 -0.55
CA ARG A 33 2.07 0.79 0.76
C ARG A 33 1.98 2.13 1.47
N VAL A 34 0.82 2.41 2.05
CA VAL A 34 0.53 3.59 2.85
C VAL A 34 0.53 3.19 4.32
N ASP A 35 1.61 3.56 5.01
CA ASP A 35 1.80 3.31 6.44
C ASP A 35 1.29 4.48 7.29
N ARG A 36 1.10 4.22 8.58
CA ARG A 36 0.78 5.27 9.56
C ARG A 36 2.08 5.89 10.07
N THR A 37 2.11 7.22 10.23
CA THR A 37 3.31 8.01 10.59
C THR A 37 3.95 7.69 11.95
N ARG A 38 3.28 6.93 12.82
CA ARG A 38 3.75 6.61 14.18
C ARG A 38 3.80 5.10 14.44
N MET A 39 4.30 4.32 13.49
CA MET A 39 4.53 2.89 13.69
C MET A 39 6.01 2.62 13.94
N ALA A 40 6.30 1.78 14.94
CA ALA A 40 7.64 1.27 15.15
C ALA A 40 8.05 0.44 13.93
N MET A 41 9.28 0.62 13.46
CA MET A 41 9.83 -0.16 12.36
C MET A 41 10.09 -1.58 12.86
N THR A 42 9.10 -2.45 12.68
CA THR A 42 9.27 -3.90 12.86
C THR A 42 9.76 -4.51 11.56
N VAL A 43 10.56 -5.58 11.65
CA VAL A 43 10.92 -6.35 10.47
C VAL A 43 9.65 -6.95 9.86
N ASP A 44 9.30 -6.50 8.66
CA ASP A 44 8.12 -6.95 7.91
C ASP A 44 8.57 -7.73 6.67
N THR A 45 8.49 -9.07 6.76
CA THR A 45 8.87 -9.97 5.65
C THR A 45 7.94 -9.84 4.44
N GLN A 46 6.73 -9.30 4.63
CA GLN A 46 5.76 -9.09 3.57
C GLN A 46 5.88 -7.70 2.94
N ALA A 47 6.83 -6.86 3.36
CA ALA A 47 7.12 -5.57 2.72
C ALA A 47 8.00 -5.69 1.46
N ARG A 48 8.56 -6.87 1.18
CA ARG A 48 9.44 -7.12 0.03
C ARG A 48 8.79 -6.68 -1.29
N GLY A 49 9.56 -6.01 -2.14
CA GLY A 49 9.13 -5.60 -3.48
C GLY A 49 8.20 -4.37 -3.51
N LYS A 50 7.83 -3.82 -2.34
CA LYS A 50 6.92 -2.69 -2.22
C LYS A 50 7.66 -1.39 -1.90
N GLN A 51 7.15 -0.28 -2.44
CA GLN A 51 7.52 1.05 -1.96
C GLN A 51 6.61 1.41 -0.77
N SER A 52 7.06 2.26 0.16
CA SER A 52 6.23 2.72 1.28
C SER A 52 6.22 4.25 1.38
N VAL A 53 5.09 4.80 1.81
CA VAL A 53 4.91 6.19 2.22
C VAL A 53 4.11 6.25 3.51
N ALA A 54 4.52 7.07 4.46
CA ALA A 54 3.77 7.29 5.70
C ALA A 54 2.82 8.48 5.55
N LEU A 55 1.52 8.27 5.79
CA LEU A 55 0.50 9.34 5.76
C LEU A 55 -0.29 9.37 7.07
N ASN A 56 -0.58 10.57 7.56
CA ASN A 56 -1.55 10.77 8.64
C ASN A 56 -2.94 10.96 8.02
N LEU A 57 -3.75 9.90 7.97
CA LEU A 57 -5.10 9.95 7.39
C LEU A 57 -6.15 10.62 8.31
N LYS A 58 -5.75 11.09 9.50
CA LYS A 58 -6.58 11.99 10.33
C LYS A 58 -6.42 13.46 9.91
N ASP A 59 -5.40 13.78 9.12
CA ASP A 59 -5.19 15.12 8.57
C ASP A 59 -5.82 15.18 7.16
N PRO A 60 -6.66 16.18 6.85
CA PRO A 60 -7.22 16.39 5.51
C PRO A 60 -6.17 16.41 4.40
N LYS A 61 -4.95 16.89 4.66
CA LYS A 61 -3.83 16.86 3.70
C LYS A 61 -3.38 15.43 3.40
N GLY A 62 -3.30 14.57 4.41
CA GLY A 62 -2.98 13.15 4.24
C GLY A 62 -4.05 12.43 3.42
N VAL A 63 -5.33 12.73 3.69
CA VAL A 63 -6.45 12.21 2.88
C VAL A 63 -6.36 12.69 1.43
N ALA A 64 -6.03 13.97 1.19
CA ALA A 64 -5.88 14.50 -0.16
C ALA A 64 -4.74 13.83 -0.94
N VAL A 65 -3.61 13.56 -0.29
CA VAL A 65 -2.50 12.81 -0.90
C VAL A 65 -2.92 11.38 -1.24
N LEU A 66 -3.56 10.66 -0.31
CA LEU A 66 -4.06 9.30 -0.57
C LEU A 66 -5.03 9.29 -1.77
N LYS A 67 -5.98 10.22 -1.82
CA LYS A 67 -6.92 10.33 -2.95
C LYS A 67 -6.20 10.53 -4.28
N ARG A 68 -5.18 11.40 -4.33
CA ARG A 68 -4.36 11.62 -5.54
C ARG A 68 -3.58 10.37 -5.97
N LEU A 69 -3.11 9.58 -5.00
CA LEU A 69 -2.45 8.30 -5.28
C LEU A 69 -3.45 7.29 -5.84
N CYS A 70 -4.63 7.15 -5.23
CA CYS A 70 -5.67 6.22 -5.69
C CYS A 70 -6.15 6.55 -7.12
N VAL A 71 -6.30 7.83 -7.48
CA VAL A 71 -6.70 8.23 -8.85
C VAL A 71 -5.72 7.76 -9.92
N LYS A 72 -4.45 7.54 -9.56
CA LYS A 72 -3.40 7.11 -10.50
C LYS A 72 -3.12 5.61 -10.49
N SER A 73 -3.89 4.85 -9.70
CA SER A 73 -3.69 3.42 -9.47
C SER A 73 -4.86 2.60 -10.00
N ASP A 74 -4.57 1.35 -10.35
CA ASP A 74 -5.53 0.41 -10.92
C ASP A 74 -6.22 -0.41 -9.82
N VAL A 75 -5.54 -0.63 -8.69
CA VAL A 75 -6.01 -1.44 -7.57
C VAL A 75 -5.79 -0.71 -6.25
N VAL A 76 -6.76 -0.85 -5.33
CA VAL A 76 -6.65 -0.43 -3.94
C VAL A 76 -6.90 -1.63 -3.03
N LEU A 77 -5.94 -1.93 -2.15
CA LEU A 77 -6.09 -2.93 -1.08
C LEU A 77 -6.44 -2.21 0.23
N GLU A 78 -7.63 -2.48 0.75
CA GLU A 78 -8.24 -1.81 1.90
C GLU A 78 -8.72 -2.89 2.90
N PRO A 79 -7.98 -3.14 3.99
CA PRO A 79 -8.27 -4.24 4.92
C PRO A 79 -9.07 -3.82 6.16
N TYR A 80 -9.56 -2.59 6.24
CA TYR A 80 -10.28 -2.09 7.40
C TYR A 80 -11.75 -2.52 7.39
N ARG A 81 -12.34 -2.56 8.58
CA ARG A 81 -13.78 -2.74 8.75
C ARG A 81 -14.52 -1.49 8.29
N LYS A 82 -15.77 -1.68 7.86
CA LYS A 82 -16.73 -0.58 7.68
C LYS A 82 -17.06 0.09 9.02
#